data_AF-A0AAW2K9B7-F1
#
_entry.id   AF-A0AAW2K9B7-F1
#
_cell.length_a   1.000
_cell.length_b   1.000
_cell.length_c   1.000
_cell.angle_alpha   90.00
_cell.angle_beta   90.00
_cell.angle_gamma   90.00
#
_symmetry.space_group_name_H-M   'P 1'
#
loop_
_entity.id
_entity.type
_entity.pdbx_description
1 polymer ?
#
loop_
_entity_poly.entity_id
_entity_poly.type
_entity_poly.pdbx_seq_one_letter_code
_entity_poly.pdbx_strand_id
1 'polypeptide(L)' 'MINEIQKQCDRLEDVPSIMLRIKEVYPIPDRHIRYAVTKAFFGTKMDEGSFVQSHGVKMLSLVEKLEDLKAGLNNDT' A
#
# COMPACT_ATOMS: atom_id res chain seq x y z
N MET A 1 9.69 -25.67 13.05
CA MET A 1 10.42 -25.47 11.78
C MET A 1 10.51 -23.96 11.56
N ILE A 2 11.69 -23.36 11.73
CA ILE A 2 11.90 -21.92 11.48
C ILE A 2 12.17 -21.78 9.97
N ASN A 3 11.35 -20.98 9.27
CA ASN A 3 11.57 -20.75 7.85
C ASN A 3 12.79 -19.83 7.63
N GLU A 4 13.36 -19.86 6.44
CA GLU A 4 14.58 -19.12 6.12
C GLU A 4 14.43 -17.59 6.29
N ILE A 5 13.21 -17.07 6.11
CA ILE A 5 12.88 -15.65 6.30
C ILE A 5 13.01 -15.27 7.76
N GLN A 6 12.52 -16.12 8.65
CA GLN A 6 12.53 -15.89 10.09
C GLN A 6 13.97 -15.88 10.61
N LYS A 7 14.83 -16.81 10.13
CA LYS A 7 16.28 -16.78 10.43
C LYS A 7 16.97 -15.51 9.93
N GLN A 8 16.52 -14.95 8.82
CA GLN A 8 17.09 -13.74 8.26
C GLN A 8 16.60 -12.50 9.02
N CYS A 9 15.34 -12.47 9.43
CA CYS A 9 14.79 -11.41 10.28
C CYS A 9 15.38 -11.40 11.69
N ASP A 10 15.65 -12.57 12.28
CA ASP A 10 16.29 -12.70 13.60
C ASP A 10 17.72 -12.13 13.64
N ARG A 11 18.34 -11.92 12.47
CA ARG A 11 19.67 -11.31 12.30
C ARG A 11 19.62 -9.80 12.04
N LEU A 12 18.44 -9.22 11.89
CA LEU A 12 18.26 -7.79 11.65
C LEU A 12 17.98 -7.10 12.98
N GLU A 13 18.72 -6.03 13.29
CA GLU A 13 18.65 -5.35 14.58
C GLU A 13 17.54 -4.29 14.64
N ASP A 14 17.02 -3.85 13.49
CA ASP A 14 16.05 -2.77 13.39
C ASP A 14 14.77 -3.13 12.61
N VAL A 15 13.66 -2.52 13.05
CA VAL A 15 12.32 -2.72 12.49
C VAL A 15 12.23 -2.35 11.00
N PRO A 16 12.80 -1.24 10.52
CA PRO A 16 12.85 -0.93 9.09
C PRO A 16 13.48 -2.03 8.24
N SER A 17 14.62 -2.58 8.65
CA SER A 17 15.30 -3.67 7.93
C SER A 17 14.45 -4.95 7.86
N ILE A 18 13.80 -5.33 8.97
CA ILE A 18 12.88 -6.47 8.99
C ILE A 18 11.72 -6.24 8.03
N MET A 19 11.15 -5.04 8.02
CA MET A 19 10.02 -4.70 7.16
C MET A 19 10.42 -4.66 5.68
N LEU A 20 11.64 -4.21 5.36
CA LEU A 20 12.20 -4.30 4.01
C LEU A 20 12.32 -5.76 3.57
N ARG A 21 12.88 -6.63 4.43
CA ARG A 21 13.05 -8.05 4.11
C ARG A 21 11.73 -8.77 3.84
N ILE A 22 10.71 -8.46 4.63
CA ILE A 22 9.36 -9.02 4.42
C ILE A 22 8.80 -8.56 3.06
N LYS A 23 8.99 -7.29 2.67
CA LYS A 23 8.55 -6.77 1.36
C LYS A 23 9.27 -7.44 0.18
N GLU A 24 10.57 -7.74 0.34
CA GLU A 24 11.35 -8.43 -0.69
C GLU A 24 10.88 -9.87 -0.90
N VAL A 25 10.58 -10.60 0.20
CA VAL A 25 10.22 -12.02 0.10
C VAL A 25 8.74 -12.22 -0.22
N TYR A 26 7.89 -11.30 0.22
CA TYR A 26 6.46 -11.28 -0.10
C TYR A 26 6.13 -10.02 -0.90
N PRO A 27 6.59 -9.93 -2.16
CA PRO A 27 6.21 -8.81 -2.99
C PRO A 27 4.71 -8.85 -3.16
N ILE A 28 4.02 -7.83 -2.64
CA ILE A 28 2.60 -7.66 -2.91
C ILE A 28 2.52 -7.27 -4.39
N PRO A 29 1.90 -8.09 -5.25
CA PRO A 29 1.82 -7.72 -6.65
C PRO A 29 1.07 -6.40 -6.77
N ASP A 30 1.63 -5.48 -7.55
CA ASP A 30 1.09 -4.15 -7.80
C ASP A 30 -0.40 -4.18 -8.22
N ARG A 31 -0.84 -5.26 -8.88
CA ARG A 31 -2.26 -5.56 -9.15
C ARG A 31 -3.14 -5.62 -7.89
N HIS A 32 -2.70 -6.25 -6.81
CA HIS A 32 -3.48 -6.35 -5.57
C HIS A 32 -3.56 -5.00 -4.85
N ILE A 33 -2.46 -4.24 -4.84
CA ILE A 33 -2.44 -2.88 -4.26
C ILE A 33 -3.40 -1.98 -5.04
N ARG A 34 -3.30 -1.96 -6.36
CA ARG A 34 -4.25 -1.23 -7.22
C ARG A 34 -5.69 -1.61 -6.97
N TYR A 35 -6.00 -2.91 -6.92
CA TYR A 35 -7.36 -3.37 -6.64
C TYR A 35 -7.86 -2.86 -5.28
N ALA A 36 -7.04 -2.95 -4.23
CA ALA A 36 -7.41 -2.50 -2.90
C ALA A 36 -7.66 -0.98 -2.86
N VAL A 37 -6.78 -0.18 -3.46
CA VAL A 37 -6.92 1.28 -3.52
C VAL A 37 -8.15 1.68 -4.36
N THR A 38 -8.35 1.08 -5.53
CA THR A 38 -9.54 1.30 -6.36
C THR A 38 -10.82 0.95 -5.63
N LYS A 39 -10.85 -0.20 -4.93
CA LYS A 39 -12.00 -0.62 -4.12
C LYS A 39 -12.28 0.36 -2.99
N ALA A 40 -11.23 0.84 -2.31
CA ALA A 40 -11.37 1.84 -1.25
C ALA A 40 -11.89 3.16 -1.82
N PHE A 41 -11.39 3.61 -2.97
CA PHE A 41 -11.84 4.85 -3.63
C PHE A 41 -13.33 4.81 -3.96
N PHE A 42 -13.79 3.79 -4.70
CA PHE A 42 -15.20 3.65 -5.04
C PHE A 42 -16.10 3.33 -3.83
N GLY A 43 -15.53 2.72 -2.79
CA GLY A 43 -16.24 2.42 -1.56
C GLY A 43 -16.31 3.59 -0.57
N THR A 44 -15.54 4.66 -0.78
CA THR A 44 -15.49 5.80 0.13
C THR A 44 -16.78 6.61 0.01
N LYS A 45 -17.62 6.50 1.03
CA LYS A 45 -18.81 7.34 1.20
C LYS A 45 -18.52 8.49 2.15
N MET A 46 -19.22 9.58 1.96
CA MET A 46 -19.25 10.67 2.93
C MET A 46 -20.27 10.32 4.00
N ASP A 47 -19.85 10.37 5.27
CA ASP A 47 -20.75 10.13 6.39
C ASP A 47 -21.70 11.33 6.54
N GLU A 48 -22.96 11.08 6.86
CA GLU A 48 -23.94 12.14 7.07
C GLU A 48 -23.53 13.04 8.24
N GLY A 49 -23.62 14.36 8.05
CA GLY A 49 -23.16 15.34 9.03
C GLY A 49 -21.64 15.53 9.12
N SER A 50 -20.84 14.81 8.31
CA SER A 50 -19.39 15.04 8.22
C SER A 50 -19.05 16.28 7.37
N PHE A 51 -17.85 16.84 7.55
CA PHE A 51 -17.37 17.96 6.75
C PHE A 51 -16.93 17.50 5.36
N VAL A 52 -17.39 18.19 4.31
CA VAL A 52 -16.97 17.93 2.92
C VAL A 52 -15.44 17.97 2.77
N GLN A 53 -14.77 18.87 3.48
CA GLN A 53 -13.31 18.99 3.45
C GLN A 53 -12.61 17.70 3.89
N SER A 54 -13.06 17.07 4.99
CA SER A 54 -12.40 15.86 5.49
C SER A 54 -12.63 14.66 4.57
N HIS A 55 -13.81 14.58 3.95
CA HIS A 55 -14.08 13.60 2.90
C HIS A 55 -13.24 13.86 1.65
N GLY A 56 -13.12 15.12 1.21
CA GLY A 56 -12.31 15.52 0.07
C GLY A 56 -10.83 15.17 0.24
N VAL A 57 -10.25 15.41 1.43
CA VAL A 57 -8.87 15.02 1.75
C VAL A 57 -8.69 13.50 1.66
N LYS A 58 -9.64 12.71 2.16
CA LYS A 58 -9.61 11.24 2.03
C LYS A 58 -9.62 10.80 0.56
N MET A 59 -10.53 11.37 -0.24
CA MET A 59 -10.61 11.06 -1.67
C MET A 59 -9.32 11.46 -2.42
N LEU A 60 -8.78 12.64 -2.15
CA LEU A 60 -7.56 13.13 -2.78
C LEU A 60 -6.38 12.19 -2.50
N SER A 61 -6.20 11.76 -1.25
CA SER A 61 -5.14 10.83 -0.86
C SER A 61 -5.23 9.46 -1.56
N LEU A 62 -6.43 9.04 -1.98
CA LEU A 62 -6.63 7.79 -2.72
C LEU A 62 -6.35 8.00 -4.21
N VAL A 63 -6.66 9.18 -4.76
CA VAL A 63 -6.33 9.54 -6.15
C VAL A 63 -4.81 9.63 -6.34
N GLU A 64 -4.10 10.30 -5.44
CA GLU A 64 -2.63 10.40 -5.47
C GLU A 64 -1.98 9.01 -5.48
N LYS A 65 -2.47 8.11 -4.60
CA LYS A 65 -2.00 6.70 -4.57
C LYS A 65 -2.27 5.96 -5.89
N LEU A 66 -3.39 6.21 -6.55
CA LEU A 66 -3.68 5.59 -7.85
C LEU A 66 -2.78 6.14 -8.95
N GLU A 67 -2.43 7.42 -8.90
CA GLU A 67 -1.49 8.06 -9.82
C GLU A 67 -0.09 7.47 -9.69
N ASP A 68 0.42 7.32 -8.47
CA ASP A 68 1.72 6.69 -8.19
C ASP A 68 1.80 5.27 -8.75
N LEU A 69 0.74 4.48 -8.54
CA LEU A 69 0.64 3.10 -9.03
C LEU A 69 0.48 3.02 -10.57
N LYS A 70 0.00 4.09 -11.22
CA LYS A 70 -0.05 4.20 -12.68
C LYS A 70 1.29 4.64 -13.25
N ALA A 71 1.99 5.57 -12.60
CA ALA A 71 3.32 6.03 -12.99
C ALA A 71 4.34 4.88 -12.99
N GLY A 72 4.22 3.92 -12.06
CA GLY A 72 5.04 2.71 -12.05
C GLY A 72 4.88 1.81 -13.27
N LEU A 73 3.74 1.87 -13.98
CA LEU A 73 3.43 1.03 -15.14
C LEU A 73 4.08 1.55 -16.44
N ASN A 74 4.30 2.86 -16.54
CA ASN A 74 4.89 3.50 -17.72
C ASN A 74 6.42 3.35 -17.78
N ASN A 75 7.04 2.85 -16.70
CA ASN A 75 8.49 2.67 -16.60
C ASN A 75 8.95 1.26 -17.00
N ASP A 76 8.02 0.37 -17.37
CA ASP A 76 8.29 -1.00 -17.84
C ASP A 76 8.34 -1.11 -19.39
N THR A 77 8.79 -0.06 -20.10
CA THR A 77 9.07 -0.08 -21.55
C THR A 77 10.56 0.10 -21.82
#